data_AF-A0A2T2VKZ3-F1
#
_entry.id   AF-A0A2T2VKZ3-F1
#
_cell.length_a   1.000
_cell.length_b   1.000
_cell.length_c   1.000
_cell.angle_alpha   90.00
_cell.angle_beta   90.00
_cell.angle_gamma   90.00
#
_symmetry.space_group_name_H-M   'P 1'
#
loop_
_entity.id
_entity.type
_entity.pdbx_description
1 polymer ?
#
loop_
_entity_poly.entity_id
_entity_poly.type
_entity_poly.pdbx_seq_one_letter_code
_entity_poly.pdbx_strand_id
1 'polypeptide(L)' 'MASNEWTEENDKLIKDFKFKNFTQAFAWMSGVAIEAEKMQHHPEWKNVYNTVHVEMTTHDQGSVVTEKDHK' A
#
# COMPACT_ATOMS: atom_id res chain seq x y z
N MET A 1 -18.79 1.15 -4.87
CA MET A 1 -18.06 2.23 -4.16
C MET A 1 -16.84 1.55 -3.57
N ALA A 2 -15.61 2.02 -3.84
CA ALA A 2 -14.43 1.42 -3.22
C ALA A 2 -14.57 1.56 -1.69
N SER A 3 -14.43 0.45 -0.96
CA SER A 3 -14.46 0.45 0.51
C SER A 3 -13.33 1.35 1.02
N ASN A 4 -13.62 2.17 2.02
CA ASN A 4 -12.61 3.04 2.64
C ASN A 4 -11.69 2.28 3.62
N GLU A 5 -11.85 0.97 3.73
CA GLU A 5 -11.24 0.10 4.73
C GLU A 5 -10.16 -0.77 4.09
N TRP A 6 -9.10 -1.06 4.87
CA TRP A 6 -8.13 -2.09 4.51
C TRP A 6 -8.79 -3.46 4.66
N THR A 7 -8.48 -4.39 3.77
CA THR A 7 -8.98 -5.77 3.82
C THR A 7 -7.82 -6.74 3.88
N GLU A 8 -7.91 -7.73 4.76
CA GLU A 8 -6.93 -8.82 4.82
C GLU A 8 -7.45 -9.99 3.99
N GLU A 9 -6.70 -10.39 2.96
CA GLU A 9 -7.04 -11.49 2.07
C GLU A 9 -5.77 -12.18 1.57
N ASN A 10 -5.74 -13.52 1.57
CA ASN A 10 -4.61 -14.32 1.08
C ASN A 10 -3.26 -13.90 1.68
N ASP A 11 -3.21 -13.71 3.00
CA ASP A 11 -2.02 -13.27 3.75
C ASP A 11 -1.49 -11.88 3.38
N LYS A 12 -2.33 -11.05 2.74
CA LYS A 12 -2.01 -9.66 2.36
C LYS A 12 -2.99 -8.67 2.97
N LEU A 13 -2.48 -7.54 3.41
CA LEU A 13 -3.30 -6.38 3.77
C LEU A 13 -3.44 -5.46 2.56
N ILE A 14 -4.66 -5.30 2.05
CA ILE A 14 -4.96 -4.76 0.73
C ILE A 14 -5.80 -3.48 0.84
N LYS A 15 -5.52 -2.48 0.01
CA LYS A 15 -6.36 -1.30 -0.17
C LYS A 15 -6.19 -0.62 -1.52
N ASP A 16 -7.30 -0.17 -2.08
CA ASP A 16 -7.34 0.70 -3.26
C ASP A 16 -7.46 2.17 -2.87
N PHE A 17 -6.53 2.99 -3.35
CA PHE A 17 -6.57 4.44 -3.22
C PHE A 17 -6.95 5.07 -4.55
N LYS A 18 -7.91 6.00 -4.53
CA LYS A 18 -8.33 6.77 -5.70
C LYS A 18 -8.11 8.26 -5.48
N PHE A 19 -7.39 8.89 -6.39
CA PHE A 19 -7.01 10.30 -6.38
C PHE A 19 -7.74 11.09 -7.46
N LYS A 20 -7.61 12.42 -7.45
CA LYS A 20 -8.21 13.27 -8.49
C LYS A 20 -7.57 13.05 -9.87
N ASN A 21 -6.25 12.84 -9.91
CA ASN A 21 -5.47 12.68 -11.14
C ASN A 21 -4.15 11.94 -10.86
N PHE A 22 -3.39 11.66 -11.92
CA PHE A 22 -2.10 10.97 -11.83
C PHE A 22 -1.08 11.71 -10.96
N THR A 23 -0.95 13.03 -11.09
CA THR A 23 0.02 13.82 -10.32
C THR A 23 -0.22 13.70 -8.81
N GLN A 24 -1.48 13.70 -8.38
CA GLN A 24 -1.82 13.49 -6.96
C GLN A 24 -1.50 12.07 -6.49
N ALA A 25 -1.79 11.05 -7.30
CA ALA A 25 -1.43 9.68 -6.99
C ALA A 25 0.09 9.53 -6.82
N PHE A 26 0.86 10.07 -7.77
CA PHE A 26 2.31 9.97 -7.75
C PHE A 26 2.95 10.78 -6.61
N ALA A 27 2.41 11.96 -6.28
CA ALA A 27 2.85 12.72 -5.11
C ALA A 27 2.61 11.97 -3.80
N TRP A 28 1.45 11.31 -3.67
CA TRP A 28 1.17 10.45 -2.52
C TRP A 28 2.12 9.25 -2.46
N MET A 29 2.33 8.55 -3.58
CA MET A 29 3.29 7.44 -3.69
C MET A 29 4.71 7.88 -3.29
N SER A 30 5.15 9.05 -3.74
CA SER A 30 6.47 9.59 -3.36
C SER A 30 6.60 9.79 -1.85
N GLY A 31 5.52 10.24 -1.18
CA GLY A 31 5.49 10.35 0.28
C GLY A 31 5.55 8.99 0.97
N VAL A 32 4.77 8.00 0.50
CA VAL A 32 4.82 6.63 1.02
C VAL A 32 6.21 6.02 0.88
N ALA A 33 6.89 6.23 -0.26
CA ALA A 33 8.24 5.70 -0.48
C ALA A 33 9.25 6.20 0.57
N ILE A 34 9.15 7.47 0.99
CA ILE A 34 10.02 8.04 2.02
C ILE A 34 9.77 7.37 3.38
N GLU A 35 8.52 7.18 3.77
CA GLU A 35 8.19 6.53 5.05
C GLU A 35 8.50 5.04 5.05
N ALA A 36 8.20 4.33 3.96
CA ALA A 36 8.54 2.93 3.75
C ALA A 36 10.05 2.67 3.91
N GLU A 37 10.88 3.55 3.35
CA GLU A 37 12.35 3.43 3.48
C GLU A 37 12.80 3.65 4.93
N LYS A 38 12.24 4.62 5.65
CA LYS A 38 12.55 4.82 7.08
C LYS A 38 12.15 3.61 7.93
N MET A 39 11.05 2.95 7.57
CA MET A 39 10.54 1.77 8.26
C MET A 39 11.28 0.48 7.85
N GLN A 40 12.07 0.52 6.78
CA GLN A 40 12.63 -0.66 6.12
C GLN A 40 11.53 -1.70 5.85
N HIS A 41 10.37 -1.22 5.38
CA HIS A 41 9.18 -2.02 5.12
C HIS A 41 8.46 -1.43 3.91
N HIS A 42 8.44 -2.16 2.80
CA HIS A 42 8.03 -1.63 1.51
C HIS A 42 6.70 -2.24 1.05
N PRO A 43 5.78 -1.45 0.47
CA PRO A 43 4.57 -1.98 -0.14
C PRO A 43 4.86 -2.70 -1.46
N GLU A 44 4.02 -3.66 -1.80
CA GLU A 44 3.76 -4.02 -3.19
C GLU A 44 2.61 -3.13 -3.70
N TRP A 45 2.75 -2.52 -4.87
CA TRP A 45 1.67 -1.69 -5.40
C TRP A 45 1.59 -1.68 -6.93
N LYS A 46 0.41 -1.33 -7.43
CA LYS A 46 0.14 -1.10 -8.85
C LYS A 46 -0.58 0.22 -9.04
N ASN A 47 0.06 1.16 -9.73
CA ASN A 47 -0.55 2.44 -10.10
C ASN A 47 -1.07 2.43 -11.54
N VAL A 48 -2.34 2.81 -11.71
CA VAL A 48 -2.98 3.04 -13.02
C VAL A 48 -3.66 4.40 -12.98
N TYR A 49 -3.04 5.39 -13.64
CA TYR A 49 -3.49 6.79 -13.63
C TYR A 49 -3.72 7.31 -12.21
N ASN A 50 -4.97 7.53 -11.81
CA ASN A 50 -5.32 8.08 -10.51
C ASN A 50 -5.68 7.01 -9.46
N THR A 51 -5.43 5.74 -9.74
CA THR A 51 -5.71 4.64 -8.80
C THR A 51 -4.41 3.95 -8.40
N VAL A 52 -4.24 3.65 -7.13
CA VAL A 52 -3.11 2.88 -6.60
C VAL A 52 -3.66 1.73 -5.78
N HIS A 53 -3.45 0.51 -6.26
CA HIS A 53 -3.71 -0.72 -5.53
C HIS A 53 -2.47 -1.02 -4.67
N VAL A 54 -2.66 -1.22 -3.37
CA VAL A 54 -1.58 -1.48 -2.41
C VAL A 54 -1.82 -2.80 -1.71
N GLU A 55 -0.75 -3.58 -1.59
CA GLU A 55 -0.68 -4.82 -0.83
C GLU A 55 0.52 -4.73 0.13
N MET A 56 0.29 -5.08 1.40
CA MET A 56 1.30 -5.12 2.44
C MET A 56 1.46 -6.55 2.95
N THR A 57 2.71 -7.00 3.04
CA THR A 57 3.11 -8.25 3.71
C THR A 57 4.50 -8.08 4.30
N THR A 58 4.82 -8.90 5.29
CA THR A 58 6.15 -8.96 5.87
C THR A 58 6.94 -10.14 5.29
N HIS A 59 7.77 -9.85 4.27
CA HIS A 59 8.48 -10.87 3.47
C HIS A 59 9.37 -11.81 4.30
N ASP A 60 10.11 -11.28 5.28
CA ASP A 60 11.04 -12.04 6.12
C ASP A 60 10.34 -12.92 7.17
N GLN A 61 9.01 -12.77 7.33
CA GLN A 61 8.18 -13.59 8.21
C GLN A 61 7.30 -14.58 7.43
N GLY A 62 7.72 -14.95 6.22
CA GLY A 62 6.99 -15.89 5.37
C GLY A 62 5.94 -15.23 4.48
N SER A 63 6.05 -13.92 4.28
CA SER A 63 5.11 -13.12 3.46
C SER A 63 3.67 -13.19 3.97
N VAL A 64 3.51 -13.01 5.29
CA VAL A 64 2.20 -12.87 5.96
C VAL A 64 2.00 -11.46 6.50
N VAL A 65 0.76 -11.11 6.83
CA VAL A 65 0.42 -9.86 7.52
C VAL A 65 0.94 -9.91 8.96
N THR A 66 1.62 -8.84 9.37
CA THR A 66 2.09 -8.63 10.73
C THR A 66 1.71 -7.24 11.21
N GLU A 67 2.00 -6.93 12.48
CA GLU A 67 1.80 -5.58 13.02
C GLU A 67 2.54 -4.47 12.25
N LYS A 68 3.62 -4.81 11.52
CA LYS A 68 4.32 -3.83 10.68
C LYS A 68 3.46 -3.35 9.51
N ASP A 69 2.61 -4.23 8.97
CA ASP A 69 1.74 -3.93 7.84
C ASP A 69 0.60 -2.98 8.20
N HIS A 70 0.26 -2.88 9.49
CA HIS A 70 -0.79 -2.01 10.02
C HIS A 70 -0.31 -0.62 10.50
N LYS A 71 0.99 -0.32 10.40
CA LYS A 71 1.60 0.94 10.85
C LYS A 71 1.82 1.89 9.69
#